data_AF-A0A436CRJ0-F1
#
_entry.id   AF-A0A436CRJ0-F1
#
_cell.length_a   1.000
_cell.length_b   1.000
_cell.length_c   1.000
_cell.angle_alpha   90.00
_cell.angle_beta   90.00
_cell.angle_gamma   90.00
#
_symmetry.space_group_name_H-M   'P 1'
#
loop_
_entity.id
_entity.type
_entity.pdbx_description
1 polymer ?
#
loop_
_entity_poly.entity_id
_entity_poly.type
_entity_poly.pdbx_seq_one_letter_code
_entity_poly.pdbx_strand_id
1 'polypeptide(L)'
;IPVGAKDTDASYALINAYLGKKSQEILTEQTSYSPINNEAQPKVDASVAAFLTNTPDHAKLGYQQNIKFWVANFAAASDKWTALMAGN
;
A
#
# COMPACT_ATOMS: atom_id res chain seq x y z
N ILE A 1 -1.51 14.17 -2.75
CA ILE A 1 -0.69 15.33 -3.18
C ILE A 1 -0.68 16.31 -2.02
N PRO A 2 0.49 16.69 -1.47
CA PRO A 2 0.57 17.66 -0.38
C PRO A 2 -0.14 18.97 -0.73
N VAL A 3 -0.79 19.59 0.25
CA VAL A 3 -1.36 20.94 0.07
C VAL A 3 -0.22 21.91 -0.26
N GLY A 4 -0.39 22.68 -1.34
CA GLY A 4 0.63 23.62 -1.82
C GLY A 4 1.74 23.00 -2.67
N ALA A 5 1.56 21.77 -3.18
CA ALA A 5 2.51 21.18 -4.12
C ALA A 5 2.74 22.10 -5.34
N LYS A 6 4.01 22.29 -5.71
CA LYS A 6 4.45 23.22 -6.76
C LYS A 6 3.75 22.98 -8.10
N ASP A 7 3.55 21.71 -8.44
CA ASP A 7 2.90 21.31 -9.69
C ASP A 7 1.89 20.18 -9.39
N THR A 8 0.65 20.59 -9.15
CA THR A 8 -0.43 19.67 -8.79
C THR A 8 -0.86 18.82 -9.99
N ASP A 9 -0.85 19.38 -11.20
CA ASP A 9 -1.26 18.68 -12.42
C ASP A 9 -0.26 17.59 -12.79
N ALA A 10 1.04 17.89 -12.76
CA ALA A 10 2.08 16.88 -12.97
C ALA A 10 2.02 15.78 -11.89
N SER A 11 1.69 16.14 -10.65
CA SER A 11 1.51 15.16 -9.56
C SER A 11 0.34 14.21 -9.82
N TYR A 12 -0.80 14.72 -10.31
CA TYR A 12 -1.93 13.88 -10.72
C TYR A 12 -1.59 12.99 -11.92
N ALA A 13 -0.91 13.55 -12.93
CA ALA A 13 -0.47 12.80 -14.09
C ALA A 13 0.44 11.63 -13.71
N LEU A 14 1.38 11.86 -12.78
CA LEU A 14 2.27 10.83 -12.24
C LEU A 14 1.49 9.74 -11.49
N ILE A 15 0.55 10.11 -10.61
CA ILE A 15 -0.28 9.12 -9.89
C ILE A 15 -1.03 8.24 -10.88
N ASN A 16 -1.65 8.84 -11.91
CA ASN A 16 -2.38 8.08 -12.93
C ASN A 16 -1.45 7.12 -13.69
N ALA A 17 -0.25 7.57 -14.09
CA ALA A 17 0.73 6.72 -14.74
C ALA A 17 1.23 5.57 -13.84
N TYR A 18 1.42 5.83 -12.54
CA TYR A 18 1.88 4.85 -11.57
C TYR A 18 0.84 3.76 -11.25
N LEU A 19 -0.45 4.12 -11.22
CA LEU A 19 -1.55 3.18 -11.02
C LEU A 19 -1.84 2.31 -12.25
N GLY A 20 -1.27 2.68 -13.41
CA GLY A 20 -1.38 1.91 -14.64
C GLY A 20 -0.79 0.50 -14.54
N LYS A 21 -1.35 -0.42 -15.32
CA LYS A 21 -0.98 -1.85 -15.34
C LYS A 21 0.52 -2.08 -15.40
N LYS A 22 1.22 -1.48 -16.37
CA LYS A 22 2.65 -1.74 -16.60
C LYS A 22 3.51 -1.26 -15.42
N SER A 23 3.20 -0.11 -14.85
CA SER A 23 3.92 0.44 -13.70
C SER A 23 3.76 -0.45 -12.47
N GLN A 24 2.55 -1.00 -12.26
CA GLN A 24 2.27 -1.94 -11.18
C GLN A 24 2.94 -3.31 -11.38
N GLU A 25 3.05 -3.79 -12.62
CA GLU A 25 3.84 -4.99 -12.93
C GLU A 25 5.31 -4.79 -12.56
N ILE A 26 5.91 -3.67 -12.97
CA ILE A 26 7.30 -3.33 -12.65
C ILE A 26 7.50 -3.21 -11.14
N LEU A 27 6.58 -2.57 -10.42
CA LEU A 27 6.63 -2.47 -8.96
C LEU A 27 6.78 -3.86 -8.33
N THR A 28 5.91 -4.80 -8.69
CA THR A 28 5.92 -6.14 -8.11
C THR A 28 7.17 -6.91 -8.50
N GLU A 29 7.58 -6.84 -9.77
CA GLU A 29 8.78 -7.52 -10.27
C GLU A 29 10.06 -7.04 -9.58
N GLN A 30 10.12 -5.79 -9.14
CA GLN A 30 11.32 -5.20 -8.54
C GLN A 30 11.33 -5.19 -7.01
N THR A 31 10.17 -5.36 -6.35
CA THR A 31 10.06 -5.17 -4.89
C THR A 31 9.38 -6.30 -4.15
N SER A 32 8.81 -7.27 -4.86
CA SER A 32 7.95 -8.33 -4.30
C SER A 32 6.67 -7.83 -3.63
N TYR A 33 6.36 -6.53 -3.69
CA TYR A 33 5.06 -6.01 -3.22
C TYR A 33 3.94 -6.36 -4.19
N SER A 34 2.77 -6.67 -3.64
CA SER A 34 1.58 -6.99 -4.43
C SER A 34 1.06 -5.76 -5.18
N PRO A 35 0.70 -5.89 -6.46
CA PRO A 35 0.15 -4.78 -7.22
C PRO A 35 -1.28 -4.48 -6.76
N ILE A 36 -1.66 -3.21 -6.78
CA ILE A 36 -3.04 -2.78 -6.47
C ILE A 36 -3.93 -2.71 -7.71
N ASN A 37 -3.33 -2.72 -8.90
CA ASN A 37 -4.07 -2.82 -10.16
C ASN A 37 -4.41 -4.30 -10.43
N ASN A 38 -5.69 -4.63 -10.45
CA ASN A 38 -6.18 -6.01 -10.59
C ASN A 38 -5.92 -6.63 -11.98
N GLU A 39 -5.55 -5.84 -12.97
CA GLU A 39 -5.21 -6.31 -14.32
C GLU A 39 -3.70 -6.54 -14.51
N ALA A 40 -2.87 -6.17 -13.52
CA ALA A 40 -1.43 -6.40 -13.54
C ALA A 40 -1.12 -7.89 -13.50
N GLN A 41 -0.23 -8.34 -14.39
CA GLN A 41 0.21 -9.73 -14.48
C GLN A 41 1.74 -9.78 -14.38
N PRO A 42 2.32 -9.46 -13.19
CA PRO A 42 3.76 -9.40 -13.01
C PRO A 42 4.41 -10.76 -13.22
N LYS A 43 5.58 -10.76 -13.86
CA LYS A 43 6.37 -11.98 -14.10
C LYS A 43 7.36 -12.19 -12.97
N VAL A 44 6.93 -12.92 -11.96
CA VAL A 44 7.74 -13.24 -10.78
C VAL A 44 7.94 -14.75 -10.64
N ASP A 45 8.98 -15.17 -9.93
CA ASP A 45 9.19 -16.58 -9.63
C ASP A 45 8.13 -17.13 -8.66
N ALA A 46 8.10 -18.45 -8.51
CA ALA A 46 7.11 -19.12 -7.67
C ALA A 46 7.22 -18.73 -6.18
N SER A 47 8.41 -18.37 -5.70
CA SER A 47 8.59 -17.97 -4.30
C SER A 47 7.95 -16.62 -4.04
N VAL A 48 8.14 -15.64 -4.93
CA VAL A 48 7.51 -14.32 -4.82
C VAL A 48 5.99 -14.45 -5.01
N ALA A 49 5.55 -15.21 -6.01
CA ALA A 49 4.13 -15.44 -6.27
C ALA A 49 3.39 -16.00 -5.03
N ALA A 50 4.05 -16.90 -4.28
CA ALA A 50 3.50 -17.49 -3.06
C ALA A 50 3.32 -16.48 -1.90
N PHE A 51 3.95 -15.30 -1.95
CA PHE A 51 3.81 -14.26 -0.93
C PHE A 51 2.96 -13.06 -1.38
N LEU A 52 2.45 -13.05 -2.62
CA LEU A 52 1.58 -11.96 -3.06
C LEU A 52 0.24 -12.01 -2.31
N THR A 53 -0.10 -10.92 -1.62
CA THR A 53 -1.25 -10.84 -0.71
C THR A 53 -2.56 -10.55 -1.41
N ASN A 54 -2.52 -10.20 -2.69
CA ASN A 54 -3.69 -9.81 -3.49
C ASN A 54 -4.33 -10.98 -4.26
N THR A 55 -3.90 -12.23 -4.03
CA THR A 55 -4.58 -13.40 -4.60
C THR A 55 -5.93 -13.62 -3.91
N PRO A 56 -6.92 -14.24 -4.58
CA PRO A 56 -8.22 -14.52 -3.97
C PRO A 56 -8.15 -15.33 -2.68
N ASP A 57 -7.15 -16.21 -2.55
CA ASP A 57 -7.00 -17.05 -1.37
C ASP A 57 -6.35 -16.30 -0.21
N HIS A 58 -5.33 -15.47 -0.46
CA HIS A 58 -4.72 -14.64 0.60
C HIS A 58 -5.64 -13.50 1.04
N ALA A 59 -6.45 -12.94 0.15
CA ALA A 59 -7.41 -11.90 0.48
C ALA A 59 -8.45 -12.36 1.53
N LYS A 60 -8.79 -13.65 1.57
CA LYS A 60 -9.71 -14.23 2.58
C LYS A 60 -9.08 -14.39 3.96
N LEU A 61 -7.75 -14.50 4.01
CA LEU A 61 -6.99 -14.69 5.25
C LEU A 61 -6.58 -13.34 5.88
N GLY A 62 -6.53 -12.28 5.07
CA GLY A 62 -6.12 -10.96 5.50
C GLY A 62 -7.24 -10.15 6.15
N TYR A 63 -6.87 -9.32 7.13
CA TYR A 63 -7.72 -8.26 7.64
C TYR A 63 -7.39 -6.95 6.93
N GLN A 64 -8.42 -6.31 6.36
CA GLN A 64 -8.27 -4.99 5.78
C GLN A 64 -8.20 -3.94 6.88
N GLN A 65 -7.31 -2.95 6.71
CA GLN A 65 -7.15 -1.87 7.67
C GLN A 65 -8.44 -1.03 7.74
N ASN A 66 -8.99 -0.86 8.94
CA ASN A 66 -10.11 0.05 9.15
C ASN A 66 -9.59 1.50 9.25
N ILE A 67 -9.45 2.16 8.10
CA ILE A 67 -8.92 3.52 8.03
C ILE A 67 -9.79 4.51 8.83
N LYS A 68 -11.12 4.33 8.88
CA LYS A 68 -12.02 5.20 9.66
C LYS A 68 -11.73 5.11 11.16
N PHE A 69 -11.56 3.89 11.68
CA PHE A 69 -11.17 3.68 13.07
C PHE A 69 -9.81 4.33 13.36
N TRP A 70 -8.82 4.10 12.50
CA TRP A 70 -7.49 4.67 12.70
C TRP A 70 -7.51 6.19 12.66
N VAL A 71 -8.17 6.83 11.70
CA VAL A 71 -8.26 8.30 11.64
C VAL A 71 -8.85 8.89 12.92
N ALA A 72 -9.88 8.26 13.49
CA ALA A 72 -10.52 8.74 14.72
C ALA A 72 -9.67 8.51 15.99
N ASN A 73 -8.78 7.50 16.00
CA ASN A 73 -8.11 7.03 17.21
C ASN A 73 -6.58 7.13 17.18
N PHE A 74 -5.98 7.49 16.05
CA PHE A 74 -4.52 7.38 15.86
C PHE A 74 -3.74 8.23 16.86
N ALA A 75 -4.18 9.45 17.17
CA ALA A 75 -3.51 10.31 18.15
C ALA A 75 -3.44 9.63 19.53
N ALA A 76 -4.58 9.19 20.06
CA ALA A 76 -4.64 8.51 21.36
C ALA A 76 -3.88 7.18 21.37
N ALA A 77 -3.92 6.43 20.26
CA ALA A 77 -3.17 5.18 20.12
C ALA A 77 -1.65 5.45 20.09
N SER A 78 -1.22 6.48 19.36
CA SER A 78 0.18 6.89 19.26
C SER A 78 0.73 7.33 20.61
N ASP A 79 0.01 8.16 21.37
CA ASP A 79 0.45 8.62 22.69
C ASP A 79 0.65 7.44 23.66
N LYS A 80 -0.32 6.51 23.69
CA LYS A 80 -0.23 5.31 24.51
C LYS A 80 0.92 4.39 24.08
N TRP A 81 1.12 4.25 22.78
CA TRP A 81 2.23 3.46 22.25
C TRP A 81 3.58 4.08 22.63
N THR A 82 3.73 5.40 22.50
CA THR A 82 4.94 6.11 22.92
C THR A 82 5.19 5.96 24.42
N ALA A 83 4.16 6.11 25.26
CA ALA A 83 4.29 5.92 26.70
C ALA A 83 4.76 4.50 27.05
N LEU A 84 4.15 3.49 26.43
CA LEU A 84 4.55 2.09 26.60
C LEU A 84 6.01 1.86 26.20
N MET A 85 6.42 2.38 25.03
CA MET A 85 7.80 2.24 24.55
C MET A 85 8.82 3.01 25.39
N ALA A 86 8.39 4.05 26.12
CA ALA A 86 9.20 4.79 27.08
C ALA A 86 9.27 4.12 28.47
N GLY A 87 8.57 2.99 28.68
CA GLY A 87 8.60 2.21 29.92
C GLY A 87 7.59 2.65 30.99
N ASN A 88 6.53 3.35 30.61
CA ASN A 88 5.41 3.74 31.49
C ASN A 88 4.20 2.83 31.33
#